data_AF-A0A958H9N7-F1
#
_entry.id   AF-A0A958H9N7-F1
#
_cell.length_a   1.000
_cell.length_b   1.000
_cell.length_c   1.000
_cell.angle_alpha   90.00
_cell.angle_beta   90.00
_cell.angle_gamma   90.00
#
_symmetry.space_group_name_H-M   'P 1'
#
loop_
_entity.id
_entity.type
_entity.pdbx_description
1 polymer ?
#
loop_
_entity_poly.entity_id
_entity_poly.type
_entity_poly.pdbx_seq_one_letter_code
_entity_poly.pdbx_strand_id
1 'polypeptide(L)' 'MLLQALNRYYDILLNDNSIDIAPFGYSTVGVSFALNISEQGDLLDILPQYEEVQRGKKTVEVARRMVVPAQVK' A
#
# COMPACT_ATOMS: atom_id res chain seq x y z
N MET A 1 17.88 -17.30 20.06
CA MET A 1 18.61 -16.53 19.01
C MET A 1 17.82 -15.25 18.71
N LEU A 2 18.47 -14.09 18.77
CA LEU A 2 17.80 -12.78 18.62
C LEU A 2 17.03 -12.66 17.28
N LEU A 3 17.59 -13.16 16.18
CA LEU A 3 16.96 -13.07 14.86
C LEU A 3 15.62 -13.81 14.77
N GLN A 4 15.53 -15.01 15.36
CA GLN A 4 14.28 -15.78 15.39
C GLN A 4 13.20 -15.07 16.22
N ALA A 5 13.60 -14.42 17.31
CA ALA A 5 12.68 -13.63 18.14
C ALA A 5 12.14 -12.41 17.38
N LEU A 6 13.00 -11.71 16.62
CA LEU A 6 12.58 -10.60 15.76
C LEU A 6 11.66 -11.05 14.63
N ASN A 7 11.94 -12.20 13.99
CA ASN A 7 11.07 -12.73 12.94
C ASN A 7 9.69 -13.08 13.49
N ARG A 8 9.63 -13.74 14.64
CA ARG A 8 8.35 -14.05 15.30
C ARG A 8 7.59 -12.78 15.67
N TYR A 9 8.27 -11.74 16.12
CA TYR A 9 7.64 -10.45 16.41
C TYR A 9 7.09 -9.79 15.15
N TYR A 10 7.83 -9.84 14.04
CA TYR A 10 7.32 -9.40 12.74
C TYR A 10 6.04 -10.17 12.34
N ASP A 11 6.04 -11.50 12.48
CA ASP A 11 4.86 -12.32 12.16
C ASP A 11 3.65 -11.94 13.03
N ILE A 12 3.87 -11.63 14.32
CA ILE A 12 2.80 -11.15 15.22
C ILE A 12 2.22 -9.83 14.72
N LEU A 13 3.07 -8.86 14.35
CA LEU A 13 2.63 -7.57 13.84
C LEU A 13 1.87 -7.70 12.51
N LEU A 14 2.32 -8.61 11.63
CA LEU A 14 1.69 -8.86 10.33
C LEU A 14 0.27 -9.45 10.46
N ASN A 15 0.00 -10.19 11.53
CA ASN A 15 -1.33 -10.75 11.81
C ASN A 15 -2.28 -9.77 12.53
N ASP A 16 -1.79 -8.61 12.95
CA ASP A 16 -2.59 -7.58 13.60
C ASP A 16 -3.18 -6.61 12.56
N ASN A 17 -4.48 -6.73 12.30
CA ASN A 17 -5.20 -5.88 11.33
C ASN A 17 -5.21 -4.38 11.69
N SER A 18 -4.81 -4.01 12.92
CA SER A 18 -4.71 -2.60 13.33
C SER A 18 -3.38 -1.96 12.93
N ILE A 19 -2.39 -2.76 12.52
CA ILE A 19 -1.04 -2.31 12.21
C ILE A 19 -0.84 -2.31 10.70
N ASP A 20 -0.58 -1.13 10.14
CA ASP A 20 -0.22 -0.97 8.73
C ASP A 20 1.25 -1.38 8.51
N ILE A 21 1.46 -2.69 8.32
CA ILE A 21 2.75 -3.28 8.00
C ILE A 21 2.68 -4.06 6.69
N ALA A 22 3.62 -3.77 5.78
CA ALA A 22 3.70 -4.47 4.51
C ALA A 22 4.31 -5.88 4.68
N PRO A 23 3.79 -6.89 3.98
CA PRO A 23 4.44 -8.19 3.84
C PRO A 23 5.85 -8.07 3.27
N PHE A 24 6.70 -9.06 3.53
CA PHE A 24 8.02 -9.14 2.93
C PHE A 24 7.92 -9.12 1.39
N GLY A 25 8.72 -8.27 0.75
CA GLY A 25 8.67 -8.05 -0.71
C GLY A 25 7.60 -7.04 -1.17
N TYR A 26 6.83 -6.46 -0.25
CA TYR A 26 5.86 -5.42 -0.51
C TYR A 26 6.23 -4.11 0.21
N SER A 27 5.58 -3.03 -0.16
CA SER A 27 5.73 -1.71 0.47
C SER A 27 4.40 -0.96 0.50
N THR A 28 4.14 -0.22 1.58
CA THR A 28 2.98 0.65 1.68
C THR A 28 3.31 2.04 1.13
N VAL A 29 2.83 2.36 -0.08
CA VAL A 29 3.12 3.63 -0.77
C VAL A 29 1.82 4.33 -1.20
N GLY A 30 1.92 5.64 -1.49
CA GLY A 30 0.81 6.40 -2.07
C GLY A 30 0.68 6.09 -3.56
N VAL A 31 -0.47 5.57 -3.97
CA VAL A 31 -0.81 5.25 -5.35
C VAL A 31 -1.83 6.27 -5.83
N SER A 32 -1.53 6.99 -6.91
CA SER A 32 -2.44 8.00 -7.48
C SER A 32 -3.41 7.43 -8.52
N PHE A 33 -3.02 6.36 -9.22
CA PHE A 33 -3.80 5.79 -10.31
C PHE A 33 -3.67 4.27 -10.34
N ALA A 34 -4.77 3.59 -10.67
CA ALA A 34 -4.80 2.18 -11.03
C ALA A 34 -5.12 2.06 -12.52
N LEU A 35 -4.35 1.23 -13.23
CA LEU A 35 -4.58 0.93 -14.64
C LEU A 35 -5.47 -0.32 -14.73
N ASN A 36 -6.61 -0.20 -15.39
CA ASN A 36 -7.47 -1.31 -15.73
C ASN A 36 -7.05 -1.84 -17.11
N ILE A 37 -6.53 -3.06 -17.16
CA ILE A 37 -5.95 -3.65 -18.38
C ILE A 37 -6.72 -4.94 -18.70
N SER A 38 -7.03 -5.15 -19.98
CA SER A 38 -7.67 -6.39 -20.47
C SER A 38 -6.70 -7.57 -20.36
N GLU A 39 -7.22 -8.79 -20.45
CA GLU A 39 -6.38 -10.00 -20.50
C GLU A 39 -5.41 -9.99 -21.70
N GLN A 40 -5.75 -9.25 -22.77
CA GLN A 40 -4.95 -9.10 -23.97
C GLN A 40 -3.89 -7.99 -23.85
N GLY A 41 -3.91 -7.22 -22.76
CA GLY A 41 -2.97 -6.12 -22.51
C GLY A 41 -3.45 -4.75 -22.97
N ASP A 42 -4.70 -4.62 -23.42
CA ASP A 42 -5.27 -3.34 -23.81
C ASP A 42 -5.61 -2.50 -22.58
N LEU A 43 -5.27 -1.22 -22.58
CA LEU A 43 -5.65 -0.30 -21.52
C LEU A 43 -7.15 0.03 -21.65
N LEU A 44 -7.94 -0.42 -20.69
CA LEU A 44 -9.37 -0.18 -20.63
C LEU A 44 -9.67 1.17 -19.98
N ASP A 45 -9.12 1.41 -18.78
CA ASP A 45 -9.37 2.62 -18.00
C ASP A 45 -8.19 3.01 -17.10
N ILE A 46 -8.21 4.26 -16.65
CA ILE A 46 -7.32 4.77 -15.60
C ILE A 46 -8.20 5.27 -14.44
N LEU A 47 -8.10 4.61 -13.29
CA LEU A 47 -8.92 4.89 -12.12
C LEU A 47 -8.13 5.76 -11.13
N PRO A 48 -8.58 6.97 -10.79
CA PRO A 48 -7.94 7.79 -9.75
C PRO A 48 -8.05 7.11 -8.39
N GLN A 49 -6.94 7.08 -7.65
CA GLN A 49 -6.83 6.53 -6.30
C GLN A 49 -6.45 7.65 -5.33
N TYR A 50 -7.36 8.61 -5.15
CA TYR A 50 -7.19 9.69 -4.18
C TYR A 50 -8.18 9.53 -3.03
N GLU A 51 -7.75 9.94 -1.85
CA GLU A 51 -8.58 10.00 -0.65
C GLU A 51 -8.62 11.44 -0.15
N GLU A 52 -9.80 11.89 0.25
CA GLU A 52 -9.96 13.19 0.90
C GLU A 52 -9.55 13.07 2.37
N VAL A 53 -8.55 13.86 2.77
CA VAL A 53 -8.10 13.94 4.16
C VAL A 53 -8.22 15.36 4.67
N GLN A 54 -8.67 15.51 5.91
CA GLN A 54 -8.73 16.81 6.56
C GLN A 54 -7.34 17.17 7.11
N ARG A 55 -6.74 18.23 6.56
CA ARG A 55 -5.49 18.81 7.07
C ARG A 55 -5.77 20.19 7.65
N GLY A 56 -5.96 20.25 8.95
CA GLY A 56 -6.34 21.47 9.66
C GLY A 56 -7.76 21.91 9.25
N LYS A 57 -7.88 23.12 8.69
CA LYS A 57 -9.18 23.68 8.23
C LYS A 57 -9.53 23.35 6.77
N LYS A 58 -8.65 22.68 6.02
CA LYS A 58 -8.85 22.38 4.59
C LYS A 58 -8.98 20.87 4.37
N THR A 59 -9.87 20.49 3.47
CA THR A 59 -9.91 19.16 2.88
C THR A 59 -8.93 19.14 1.71
N VAL A 60 -8.05 18.14 1.66
CA VAL A 60 -7.06 17.97 0.59
C VAL A 60 -7.15 16.55 0.05
N GLU A 61 -7.00 16.39 -1.25
CA GLU A 61 -6.86 15.09 -1.89
C GLU A 61 -5.41 14.61 -1.75
N VAL A 62 -5.22 13.40 -1.25
CA VAL A 62 -3.91 12.73 -1.16
C VAL A 62 -3.98 11.40 -1.88
N ALA A 63 -2.85 10.96 -2.44
CA ALA A 63 -2.75 9.63 -3.02
C ALA A 63 -3.09 8.57 -1.97
N ARG A 64 -3.91 7.60 -2.36
CA ARG A 64 -4.37 6.51 -1.51
C ARG A 64 -3.19 5.63 -1.09
N ARG A 65 -3.05 5.35 0.20
CA ARG A 65 -2.01 4.42 0.68
C ARG A 65 -2.44 2.99 0.40
N MET A 66 -1.59 2.25 -0.30
CA MET A 66 -1.84 0.86 -0.67
C MET A 66 -0.58 0.02 -0.48
N VAL A 67 -0.78 -1.25 -0.13
CA VAL A 67 0.29 -2.26 -0.13
C VAL A 67 0.48 -2.76 -1.56
N VAL A 68 1.64 -2.49 -2.14
CA VAL A 68 2.00 -2.91 -3.50
C VAL A 68 3.35 -3.62 -3.51
N PRO A 69 3.65 -4.45 -4.53
CA PRO A 69 4.96 -5.06 -4.67
C PRO A 69 6.06 -4.00 -4.55
N ALA A 70 7.13 -4.33 -3.84
CA ALA A 70 8.22 -3.41 -3.60
C ALA A 70 8.82 -2.96 -4.94
N GLN A 71 8.95 -1.64 -5.11
CA GLN A 71 9.60 -1.08 -6.30
C GLN A 71 11.09 -1.42 -6.27
N VAL A 72 11.57 -2.03 -7.34
CA VAL A 72 13.01 -2.22 -7.55
C VAL A 72 13.58 -0.86 -7.94
N LYS A 73 14.55 -0.37 -7.17
CA LYS A 73 15.31 0.85 -7.49
C LYS A 73 16.33 0.61 -8.59
#